data_AF-Q5I0L8-F1
#
_entry.id   AF-Q5I0L8-F1
#
_cell.length_a   1.000
_cell.length_b   1.000
_cell.length_c   1.000
_cell.angle_alpha   90.00
_cell.angle_beta   90.00
_cell.angle_gamma   90.00
#
_symmetry.space_group_name_H-M   'P 1'
#
loop_
_entity.id
_entity.type
_entity.pdbx_description
1 polymer ?
#
loop_
_entity_poly.entity_id
_entity_poly.type
_entity_poly.pdbx_seq_one_letter_code
_entity_poly.pdbx_strand_id
1 'polypeptide(L)'
;MHTIKLLLFVVPLVISSRVDPDLSPFDSVPSEPKSRFAMLDDVKILANGLLQLGHGLKDFVHKTKGQINDIFQKLNIFDQCFYDLSLQTNEIKEEEKELRRTTSKLQVKNEEVKNMSLELNSKLESLLEEKMALQHRVRALEEQLTSLVQNPPGAREHPEVTSLKSFVEQQDNSIRELLQSVEEQYKQLSQQHIQIKEIENQLRKTGIQEPTENSLYSKPRAPRTTPPLHLKEAKNIEQDDLPADCSAIYNRGEHTSGVYTIRPSSSQVFNVYCDTQSGTPRTLIQHRKDGSQNFNQTWENYEKGFGRLDGKVISLHHSLIC
;
A
#
# COMPACT_ATOMS: atom_id res chain seq x y z
N MET A 1 -23.72 8.16 -45.05
CA MET A 1 -24.45 9.38 -45.49
C MET A 1 -25.85 8.95 -45.93
N HIS A 2 -26.86 9.12 -45.09
CA HIS A 2 -28.27 8.93 -45.48
C HIS A 2 -29.04 10.19 -45.08
N THR A 3 -29.42 10.95 -46.11
CA THR A 3 -30.24 12.15 -46.03
C THR A 3 -31.72 11.75 -46.12
N ILE A 4 -32.47 12.00 -45.05
CA ILE A 4 -33.93 11.81 -45.04
C ILE A 4 -34.57 13.14 -45.45
N LYS A 5 -35.15 13.18 -46.65
CA LYS A 5 -36.01 14.29 -47.12
C LYS A 5 -37.40 14.13 -46.49
N LEU A 6 -37.81 15.09 -45.66
CA LEU A 6 -39.18 15.20 -45.15
C LEU A 6 -40.02 16.01 -46.16
N LEU A 7 -41.02 15.36 -46.74
CA LEU A 7 -41.95 15.93 -47.73
C LEU A 7 -43.23 16.36 -46.98
N LEU A 8 -43.49 17.66 -46.93
CA LEU A 8 -44.70 18.26 -46.34
C LEU A 8 -45.87 18.13 -47.33
N PHE A 9 -46.89 17.34 -46.97
CA PHE A 9 -48.17 17.29 -47.68
C PHE A 9 -49.12 18.33 -47.08
N VAL A 10 -49.43 19.38 -47.85
CA VAL A 10 -50.52 20.32 -47.57
C VAL A 10 -51.71 19.90 -48.42
N VAL A 11 -52.82 19.52 -47.79
CA VAL A 11 -54.08 19.20 -48.46
C VAL A 11 -54.97 20.45 -48.48
N PRO A 12 -55.41 20.96 -49.64
CA PRO A 12 -56.48 21.93 -49.71
C PRO A 12 -57.83 21.21 -49.86
N LEU A 13 -58.77 21.47 -48.94
CA LEU A 13 -60.17 21.09 -49.12
C LEU A 13 -60.82 22.01 -50.16
N VAL A 14 -61.14 21.45 -51.32
CA VAL A 14 -62.01 22.07 -52.33
C VAL A 14 -63.44 21.59 -52.05
N ILE A 15 -64.34 22.51 -51.71
CA ILE A 15 -65.78 22.25 -51.64
C ILE A 15 -66.35 22.51 -53.05
N SER A 16 -66.83 21.46 -53.70
CA SER A 16 -67.61 21.55 -54.93
C SER A 16 -69.08 21.34 -54.58
N SER A 17 -69.90 22.37 -54.79
CA SER A 17 -71.36 22.25 -54.74
C SER A 17 -71.90 22.56 -56.12
N ARG A 18 -72.44 21.54 -56.78
CA ARG A 18 -73.21 21.67 -58.02
C ARG A 18 -74.49 22.44 -57.77
N VAL A 19 -74.84 23.28 -58.74
CA VAL A 19 -76.12 23.95 -58.90
C VAL A 19 -76.85 23.23 -60.03
N ASP A 20 -78.06 22.73 -59.75
CA ASP A 20 -79.09 22.50 -60.77
C ASP A 20 -80.36 23.21 -60.29
N PRO A 21 -81.06 23.97 -61.15
CA PRO A 21 -82.32 24.62 -60.81
C PRO A 21 -83.48 23.80 -61.38
N ASP A 22 -84.45 23.43 -60.54
CA ASP A 22 -85.77 23.05 -61.03
C ASP A 22 -86.83 23.94 -60.38
N LEU A 23 -87.55 24.63 -61.27
CA LEU A 23 -88.64 25.53 -61.00
C LEU A 23 -89.94 24.73 -60.79
N SER A 24 -90.72 25.08 -59.78
CA SER A 24 -92.18 25.07 -59.91
C SER A 24 -92.80 26.22 -59.12
N PRO A 25 -93.84 26.90 -59.66
CA PRO A 25 -94.38 28.13 -59.08
C PRO A 25 -95.77 27.89 -58.48
N PHE A 26 -96.08 28.38 -57.28
CA PHE A 26 -97.47 28.72 -56.94
C PHE A 26 -97.56 29.77 -55.82
N ASP A 27 -98.54 30.63 -56.03
CA ASP A 27 -98.96 31.82 -55.30
C ASP A 27 -99.02 31.72 -53.77
N SER A 28 -98.64 32.79 -53.09
CA SER A 28 -99.52 33.46 -52.11
C SER A 28 -98.98 34.82 -51.62
N VAL A 29 -99.84 35.82 -51.80
CA VAL A 29 -100.02 37.16 -51.19
C VAL A 29 -99.12 37.56 -50.01
N PRO A 30 -98.60 38.81 -49.98
CA PRO A 30 -97.82 39.36 -48.88
C PRO A 30 -98.69 40.08 -47.84
N SER A 31 -98.50 39.81 -46.54
CA SER A 31 -98.66 40.79 -45.45
C SER A 31 -98.48 40.18 -44.06
N GLU A 32 -97.30 40.40 -43.45
CA GLU A 32 -97.11 41.00 -42.11
C GLU A 32 -95.62 40.95 -41.77
N PRO A 33 -95.01 42.03 -41.23
CA PRO A 33 -93.62 42.00 -40.82
C PRO A 33 -93.51 41.21 -39.51
N LYS A 34 -93.39 39.87 -39.60
CA LYS A 34 -93.02 39.05 -38.46
C LYS A 34 -91.63 39.47 -37.98
N SER A 35 -91.57 39.86 -36.71
CA SER A 35 -90.40 40.17 -35.90
C SER A 35 -89.07 39.69 -36.49
N ARG A 36 -88.20 40.64 -36.84
CA ARG A 36 -86.83 40.41 -37.31
C ARG A 36 -85.86 40.04 -36.17
N PHE A 37 -86.38 39.79 -34.96
CA PHE A 37 -85.59 39.40 -33.81
C PHE A 37 -85.53 37.88 -33.70
N ALA A 38 -84.32 37.35 -33.56
CA ALA A 38 -84.10 35.94 -33.24
C ALA A 38 -84.80 35.58 -31.92
N MET A 39 -85.31 34.35 -31.80
CA MET A 39 -85.90 33.89 -30.55
C MET A 39 -84.85 34.00 -29.43
N LEU A 40 -85.28 34.47 -28.26
CA LEU A 40 -84.39 34.72 -27.11
C LEU A 40 -83.60 33.45 -26.72
N ASP A 41 -84.18 32.27 -26.95
CA ASP A 41 -83.53 30.98 -26.68
C ASP A 41 -82.38 30.69 -27.66
N ASP A 42 -82.51 31.04 -28.94
CA ASP A 42 -81.42 30.92 -29.91
C ASP A 42 -80.25 31.85 -29.57
N VAL A 43 -80.56 33.07 -29.12
CA VAL A 43 -79.56 34.04 -28.67
C VAL A 43 -78.82 33.55 -27.42
N LYS A 44 -79.54 32.93 -26.47
CA LYS A 44 -78.93 32.33 -25.27
C LYS A 44 -78.04 31.14 -25.60
N ILE A 45 -78.47 30.27 -26.52
CA ILE A 45 -77.65 29.14 -26.99
C ILE A 45 -76.37 29.66 -27.64
N LEU A 46 -76.46 30.67 -28.50
CA LEU A 46 -75.31 31.29 -29.15
C LEU A 46 -74.38 31.97 -28.14
N ALA A 47 -74.94 32.70 -27.17
CA ALA A 47 -74.18 33.35 -26.11
C ALA A 47 -73.44 32.32 -25.24
N ASN A 48 -74.11 31.22 -24.85
CA ASN A 48 -73.49 30.14 -24.09
C ASN A 48 -72.40 29.41 -24.89
N GLY A 49 -72.63 29.17 -26.18
CA GLY A 49 -71.65 28.56 -27.07
C GLY A 49 -70.40 29.43 -27.26
N LEU A 50 -70.58 30.74 -27.45
CA LEU A 50 -69.47 31.71 -27.52
C LEU A 50 -68.70 31.80 -26.20
N LEU A 51 -69.40 31.75 -25.07
CA LEU A 51 -68.79 31.80 -23.74
C LEU A 51 -67.98 30.52 -23.46
N GLN A 52 -68.51 29.34 -23.85
CA GLN A 52 -67.81 28.07 -23.76
C GLN A 52 -66.57 28.02 -24.66
N LEU A 53 -66.66 28.56 -25.88
CA LEU A 53 -65.51 28.71 -26.77
C LEU A 53 -64.46 29.65 -26.15
N GLY A 54 -64.89 30.76 -25.55
CA GLY A 54 -64.02 31.70 -24.85
C GLY A 54 -63.26 31.03 -23.70
N HIS A 55 -63.94 30.21 -22.89
CA HIS A 55 -63.30 29.41 -21.84
C HIS A 55 -62.32 28.38 -22.41
N GLY A 56 -62.72 27.63 -23.43
CA GLY A 56 -61.85 26.64 -24.07
C GLY A 56 -60.57 27.26 -24.66
N LEU A 57 -60.70 28.42 -25.31
CA LEU A 57 -59.56 29.17 -25.85
C LEU A 57 -58.65 29.69 -24.73
N LYS A 58 -59.23 30.23 -23.65
CA LYS A 58 -58.48 30.69 -22.47
C LYS A 58 -57.66 29.57 -21.85
N ASP A 59 -58.26 28.38 -21.67
CA ASP A 59 -57.57 27.23 -21.10
C ASP A 59 -56.47 26.72 -22.03
N PHE A 60 -56.72 26.70 -23.34
CA PHE A 60 -55.71 26.36 -24.34
C PHE A 60 -54.52 27.33 -24.30
N VAL A 61 -54.78 28.64 -24.22
CA VAL A 61 -53.72 29.67 -24.12
C VAL A 61 -52.93 29.52 -22.83
N HIS A 62 -53.59 29.30 -21.69
CA HIS A 62 -52.89 29.08 -20.42
C HIS A 62 -52.04 27.82 -20.44
N LYS A 63 -52.56 26.72 -20.99
CA LYS A 63 -51.80 25.47 -21.14
C LYS A 63 -50.61 25.64 -22.07
N THR A 64 -50.79 26.31 -23.20
CA THR A 64 -49.73 26.61 -24.18
C THR A 64 -48.65 27.50 -23.55
N LYS A 65 -49.04 28.54 -22.81
CA LYS A 65 -48.10 29.40 -22.07
C LYS A 65 -47.28 28.59 -21.06
N GLY A 66 -47.93 27.67 -20.33
CA GLY A 66 -47.25 26.77 -19.40
C GLY A 66 -46.24 25.87 -20.10
N GLN A 67 -46.62 25.25 -21.22
CA GLN A 67 -45.73 24.41 -22.03
C GLN A 67 -44.54 25.20 -22.58
N ILE A 68 -44.76 26.41 -23.11
CA ILE A 68 -43.70 27.28 -23.60
C ILE A 68 -42.71 27.63 -22.48
N ASN A 69 -43.22 27.94 -21.28
CA ASN A 69 -42.37 28.26 -20.14
C ASN A 69 -41.53 27.06 -19.69
N ASP A 70 -42.09 25.85 -19.68
CA ASP A 70 -41.35 24.61 -19.41
C ASP A 70 -40.24 24.36 -20.45
N ILE A 71 -40.53 24.62 -21.73
CA ILE A 71 -39.54 24.52 -22.81
C ILE A 71 -38.40 25.52 -22.57
N PHE A 72 -38.70 26.78 -22.26
CA PHE A 72 -37.65 27.77 -21.97
C PHE A 72 -36.80 27.40 -20.77
N GLN A 73 -37.40 26.86 -19.71
CA GLN A 73 -36.65 26.38 -18.54
C GLN A 73 -35.70 25.24 -18.92
N LYS A 74 -36.17 24.26 -19.69
CA LYS A 74 -35.34 23.16 -20.19
C LYS A 74 -34.21 23.66 -21.09
N LEU A 75 -34.47 24.65 -21.93
CA LEU A 75 -33.47 25.22 -22.84
C LEU A 75 -32.38 25.95 -22.06
N ASN A 76 -32.76 26.71 -21.03
CA ASN A 76 -31.78 27.38 -20.16
C ASN A 76 -30.92 26.38 -19.37
N ILE A 77 -31.51 25.29 -18.87
CA ILE A 77 -30.74 24.21 -18.24
C ILE A 77 -29.77 23.58 -19.24
N PHE A 78 -30.23 23.33 -20.47
CA PHE A 78 -29.40 22.76 -21.52
C PHE A 78 -28.21 23.65 -21.86
N ASP A 79 -28.41 24.96 -21.98
CA ASP A 79 -27.34 25.93 -22.25
C ASP A 79 -26.30 25.96 -21.13
N GLN A 80 -26.75 25.91 -19.87
CA GLN A 80 -25.86 25.85 -18.72
C GLN A 80 -25.05 24.54 -18.70
N CYS A 81 -25.71 23.39 -18.91
CA CYS A 81 -25.01 22.11 -19.00
C CYS A 81 -23.99 22.07 -20.14
N PHE A 82 -24.30 22.70 -21.28
CA PHE A 82 -23.38 22.76 -22.41
C PHE A 82 -22.15 23.62 -22.09
N TYR A 83 -22.33 24.74 -21.39
CA TYR A 83 -21.24 25.57 -20.93
C TYR A 83 -20.32 24.81 -19.96
N ASP A 84 -20.91 24.16 -18.95
CA ASP A 84 -20.16 23.39 -17.95
C ASP A 84 -19.39 22.23 -18.61
N LEU A 85 -20.03 21.52 -19.55
CA LEU A 85 -19.38 20.44 -20.30
C LEU A 85 -18.22 20.96 -21.17
N SER A 86 -18.37 22.12 -21.79
CA SER A 86 -17.31 22.77 -22.57
C SER A 86 -16.11 23.12 -21.69
N LEU A 87 -16.36 23.64 -20.49
CA LEU A 87 -15.31 23.96 -19.52
C LEU A 87 -14.56 22.69 -19.08
N GLN A 88 -15.28 21.65 -18.67
CA GLN A 88 -14.70 20.36 -18.30
C GLN A 88 -13.91 19.73 -19.46
N THR A 89 -14.42 19.83 -20.68
CA THR A 89 -13.72 19.30 -21.87
C THR A 89 -12.39 20.02 -22.10
N ASN A 90 -12.33 21.33 -21.87
CA ASN A 90 -11.09 22.09 -21.99
C ASN A 90 -10.08 21.75 -20.89
N GLU A 91 -10.55 21.57 -19.65
CA GLU A 91 -9.70 21.14 -18.52
C GLU A 91 -9.08 19.75 -18.79
N ILE A 92 -9.91 18.76 -19.15
CA ILE A 92 -9.46 17.41 -19.52
C ILE A 92 -8.45 17.45 -20.67
N LYS A 93 -8.65 18.33 -21.66
CA LYS A 93 -7.75 18.49 -22.79
C LYS A 93 -6.36 19.02 -22.38
N GLU A 94 -6.30 19.92 -21.40
CA GLU A 94 -5.01 20.40 -20.89
C GLU A 94 -4.31 19.34 -20.05
N GLU A 95 -5.05 18.60 -19.21
CA GLU A 95 -4.51 17.45 -18.47
C GLU A 95 -3.97 16.36 -19.42
N GLU A 96 -4.69 16.06 -20.51
CA GLU A 96 -4.23 15.09 -21.52
C GLU A 96 -2.90 15.53 -22.15
N LYS A 97 -2.74 16.83 -22.45
CA LYS A 97 -1.49 17.37 -22.99
C LYS A 97 -0.35 17.23 -21.99
N GLU A 98 -0.60 17.49 -20.71
CA GLU A 98 0.42 17.32 -19.67
C GLU A 98 0.81 15.85 -19.52
N LEU A 99 -0.17 14.94 -19.48
CA LEU A 99 0.06 13.50 -19.43
C LEU A 99 0.84 12.99 -20.64
N ARG A 100 0.57 13.52 -21.84
CA ARG A 100 1.37 13.22 -23.03
C ARG A 100 2.82 13.68 -22.87
N ARG A 101 3.06 14.88 -22.30
CA ARG A 101 4.43 15.37 -22.04
C ARG A 101 5.18 14.50 -21.04
N THR A 102 4.54 14.09 -19.94
CA THR A 102 5.17 13.19 -18.94
C THR A 102 5.45 11.83 -19.54
N THR A 103 4.52 11.29 -20.34
CA THR A 103 4.72 10.03 -21.07
C THR A 103 5.92 10.10 -22.02
N SER A 104 6.08 11.17 -22.80
CA SER A 104 7.25 11.36 -23.66
C SER A 104 8.57 11.46 -22.87
N LYS A 105 8.57 12.17 -21.73
CA LYS A 105 9.74 12.24 -20.85
C LYS A 105 10.13 10.87 -20.29
N LEU A 106 9.14 10.11 -19.83
CA LEU A 106 9.34 8.74 -19.32
C LEU A 106 9.88 7.82 -20.41
N GLN A 107 9.37 7.92 -21.64
CA GLN A 107 9.86 7.12 -22.76
C GLN A 107 11.34 7.41 -23.06
N VAL A 108 11.76 8.68 -23.06
CA VAL A 108 13.18 9.05 -23.24
C VAL A 108 14.04 8.48 -22.12
N LYS A 109 13.59 8.60 -20.86
CA LYS A 109 14.30 8.03 -19.70
C LYS A 109 14.42 6.51 -19.76
N ASN A 110 13.37 5.83 -20.25
CA ASN A 110 13.40 4.38 -20.42
C ASN A 110 14.43 3.94 -21.48
N GLU A 111 14.52 4.66 -22.61
CA GLU A 111 15.55 4.39 -23.62
C GLU A 111 16.96 4.71 -23.10
N GLU A 112 17.14 5.75 -22.29
CA GLU A 112 18.41 6.05 -21.61
C GLU A 112 18.83 4.90 -20.69
N VAL A 113 17.92 4.39 -19.86
CA VAL A 113 18.16 3.23 -18.98
C VAL A 113 18.48 1.98 -19.77
N LYS A 114 17.77 1.73 -20.86
CA LYS A 114 18.05 0.59 -21.75
C LYS A 114 19.45 0.69 -22.36
N ASN A 115 19.86 1.87 -22.82
CA ASN A 115 21.21 2.08 -23.35
C ASN A 115 22.27 1.89 -22.27
N MET A 116 22.06 2.42 -21.06
CA MET A 116 22.97 2.18 -19.93
C MET A 116 23.06 0.69 -19.57
N SER A 117 21.94 -0.05 -19.64
CA SER A 117 21.93 -1.50 -19.40
C SER A 117 22.74 -2.25 -20.45
N LEU A 118 22.64 -1.87 -21.72
CA LEU A 118 23.46 -2.45 -22.80
C LEU A 118 24.94 -2.15 -22.60
N GLU A 119 25.29 -0.91 -22.23
CA GLU A 119 26.68 -0.55 -21.94
C GLU A 119 27.22 -1.31 -20.73
N LEU A 120 26.43 -1.42 -19.66
CA LEU A 120 26.81 -2.18 -18.46
C LEU A 120 27.05 -3.65 -18.78
N ASN A 121 26.17 -4.27 -19.56
CA ASN A 121 26.33 -5.66 -19.98
C ASN A 121 27.60 -5.85 -20.83
N SER A 122 27.88 -4.93 -21.75
CA SER A 122 29.13 -4.97 -22.52
C SER A 122 30.37 -4.87 -21.63
N LYS A 123 30.36 -3.99 -20.61
CA LYS A 123 31.47 -3.90 -19.65
C LYS A 123 31.59 -5.14 -18.78
N LEU A 124 30.47 -5.75 -18.40
CA LEU A 124 30.46 -6.98 -17.61
C LEU A 124 31.12 -8.14 -18.38
N GLU A 125 30.80 -8.29 -19.67
CA GLU A 125 31.42 -9.31 -20.52
C GLU A 125 32.93 -9.07 -20.65
N SER A 126 33.36 -7.81 -20.89
CA SER A 126 34.79 -7.47 -20.94
C SER A 126 35.52 -7.79 -19.63
N LEU A 127 34.92 -7.49 -18.48
CA LEU A 127 35.49 -7.82 -17.17
C LEU A 127 35.55 -9.33 -16.93
N LEU A 128 34.59 -10.09 -17.46
CA LEU A 128 34.58 -11.54 -17.35
C LEU A 128 35.74 -12.15 -18.15
N GLU A 129 36.02 -11.64 -19.35
CA GLU A 129 37.20 -12.02 -20.14
C GLU A 129 38.51 -11.67 -19.43
N GLU A 130 38.63 -10.45 -18.90
CA GLU A 130 39.81 -10.03 -18.13
C GLU A 130 40.04 -10.91 -16.89
N LYS A 131 38.96 -11.23 -16.17
CA LYS A 131 39.00 -12.15 -15.03
C LYS A 131 39.51 -13.52 -15.44
N MET A 132 39.01 -14.08 -16.55
CA MET A 132 39.47 -15.39 -17.03
C MET A 132 40.96 -15.36 -17.40
N ALA A 133 41.42 -14.31 -18.09
CA ALA A 133 42.83 -14.14 -18.43
C ALA A 133 43.72 -14.03 -17.18
N LEU A 134 43.27 -13.28 -16.17
CA LEU A 134 43.98 -13.15 -14.90
C LEU A 134 44.04 -14.49 -14.16
N GLN A 135 42.93 -15.22 -14.11
CA GLN A 135 42.86 -16.54 -13.48
C GLN A 135 43.79 -17.55 -14.16
N HIS A 136 43.92 -17.51 -15.49
CA HIS A 136 44.92 -18.30 -16.21
C HIS A 136 46.37 -17.93 -15.84
N ARG A 137 46.69 -16.63 -15.71
CA ARG A 137 48.02 -16.19 -15.28
C ARG A 137 48.35 -16.62 -13.85
N VAL A 138 47.39 -16.53 -12.93
CA VAL A 138 47.57 -16.98 -11.54
C VAL A 138 47.86 -18.47 -11.52
N ARG A 139 47.08 -19.30 -12.23
CA ARG A 139 47.33 -20.74 -12.31
C ARG A 139 48.73 -21.06 -12.86
N ALA A 140 49.16 -20.36 -13.91
CA ALA A 140 50.51 -20.55 -14.46
C ALA A 140 51.61 -20.19 -13.45
N LEU A 141 51.43 -19.13 -12.67
CA LEU A 141 52.36 -18.74 -11.61
C LEU A 141 52.36 -19.74 -10.44
N GLU A 142 51.20 -20.29 -10.07
CA GLU A 142 51.07 -21.36 -9.06
C GLU A 142 51.81 -22.64 -9.50
N GLU A 143 51.68 -23.03 -10.76
CA GLU A 143 52.41 -24.17 -11.34
C GLU A 143 53.93 -23.91 -11.32
N GLN A 144 54.37 -22.70 -11.69
CA GLN A 144 55.77 -22.31 -11.61
C GLN A 144 56.30 -22.39 -10.17
N LEU A 145 55.56 -21.84 -9.19
CA LEU A 145 55.94 -21.91 -7.78
C LEU A 145 56.04 -23.35 -7.28
N THR A 146 55.06 -24.19 -7.64
CA THR A 146 55.04 -25.62 -7.27
C THR A 146 56.25 -26.35 -7.84
N SER A 147 56.65 -26.04 -9.09
CA SER A 147 57.83 -26.62 -9.71
C SER A 147 59.15 -26.24 -9.00
N LEU A 148 59.25 -24.98 -8.54
CA LEU A 148 60.40 -24.48 -7.77
C LEU A 148 60.49 -25.08 -6.37
N VAL A 149 59.35 -25.35 -5.73
CA VAL A 149 59.29 -25.98 -4.40
C VAL A 149 59.62 -27.48 -4.48
N GLN A 150 59.16 -28.18 -5.52
CA GLN A 150 59.41 -29.62 -5.67
C GLN A 150 60.82 -29.94 -6.19
N ASN A 151 61.40 -29.09 -7.04
CA ASN A 151 62.76 -29.24 -7.56
C ASN A 151 63.59 -27.97 -7.31
N PRO A 152 64.04 -27.73 -6.06
CA PRO A 152 64.93 -26.62 -5.79
C PRO A 152 66.26 -26.83 -6.54
N PRO A 153 66.72 -25.85 -7.35
CA PRO A 153 68.04 -25.91 -7.96
C PRO A 153 69.10 -25.72 -6.86
N GLY A 154 69.48 -26.82 -6.20
CA GLY A 154 70.52 -26.82 -5.16
C GLY A 154 70.26 -27.62 -3.90
N ALA A 155 69.43 -28.68 -3.90
CA ALA A 155 69.34 -29.59 -2.74
C ALA A 155 70.60 -30.47 -2.61
N ARG A 156 71.65 -29.93 -1.96
CA ARG A 156 72.53 -30.76 -1.14
C ARG A 156 71.85 -30.83 0.23
N GLU A 157 71.27 -31.98 0.55
CA GLU A 157 70.82 -32.27 1.92
C GLU A 157 72.04 -32.09 2.84
N HIS A 158 72.04 -31.02 3.63
CA HIS A 158 73.04 -30.83 4.67
C HIS A 158 72.69 -31.81 5.80
N PRO A 159 73.60 -32.73 6.19
CA PRO A 159 73.34 -33.74 7.22
C PRO A 159 72.92 -33.14 8.58
N GLU A 160 73.31 -31.88 8.83
CA GLU A 160 72.91 -31.09 9.99
C GLU A 160 71.40 -30.78 10.00
N VAL A 161 70.78 -30.53 8.84
CA VAL A 161 69.34 -30.24 8.74
C VAL A 161 68.53 -31.51 8.98
N THR A 162 68.99 -32.65 8.48
CA THR A 162 68.38 -33.96 8.75
C THR A 162 68.49 -34.35 10.22
N SER A 163 69.63 -34.08 10.86
CA SER A 163 69.82 -34.29 12.30
C SER A 163 68.98 -33.34 13.15
N LEU A 164 68.78 -32.09 12.71
CA LEU A 164 67.91 -31.15 13.42
C LEU A 164 66.44 -31.55 13.28
N LYS A 165 66.04 -32.03 12.11
CA LYS A 165 64.69 -32.56 11.87
C LYS A 165 64.38 -33.76 12.78
N SER A 166 65.29 -34.71 12.92
CA SER A 166 65.09 -35.85 13.82
C SER A 166 65.02 -35.43 15.29
N PHE A 167 65.80 -34.42 15.70
CA PHE A 167 65.71 -33.87 17.05
C PHE A 167 64.37 -33.17 17.31
N VAL A 168 63.86 -32.39 16.35
CA VAL A 168 62.55 -31.73 16.44
C VAL A 168 61.42 -32.76 16.50
N GLU A 169 61.47 -33.81 15.68
CA GLU A 169 60.50 -34.92 15.72
C GLU A 169 60.56 -35.68 17.05
N GLN A 170 61.75 -35.91 17.60
CA GLN A 170 61.94 -36.51 18.92
C GLN A 170 61.33 -35.63 20.03
N GLN A 171 61.54 -34.32 19.97
CA GLN A 171 61.05 -33.38 20.98
C GLN A 171 59.53 -33.26 20.94
N ASP A 172 58.92 -33.29 19.74
CA ASP A 172 57.47 -33.30 19.54
C ASP A 172 56.79 -34.57 20.13
N ASN A 173 57.45 -35.73 19.99
CA ASN A 173 56.98 -36.97 20.62
C ASN A 173 57.03 -36.89 22.15
N SER A 174 58.12 -36.36 22.72
CA SER A 174 58.23 -36.15 24.18
C SER A 174 57.18 -35.18 24.70
N ILE A 175 56.85 -34.11 23.96
CA ILE A 175 55.79 -33.17 24.33
C ILE A 175 54.42 -33.86 24.34
N ARG A 176 54.14 -34.72 23.35
CA ARG A 176 52.89 -35.52 23.32
C ARG A 176 52.76 -36.44 24.53
N GLU A 177 53.83 -37.15 24.89
CA GLU A 177 53.83 -38.03 26.08
C GLU A 177 53.61 -37.24 27.38
N LEU A 178 54.23 -36.06 27.49
CA LEU A 178 54.04 -35.20 28.65
C LEU A 178 52.60 -34.69 28.76
N LEU A 179 52.00 -34.25 27.64
CA LEU A 179 50.61 -33.80 27.60
C LEU A 179 49.63 -34.91 28.00
N GLN A 180 49.87 -36.14 27.52
CA GLN A 180 49.07 -37.31 27.89
C GLN A 180 49.21 -37.62 29.39
N SER A 181 50.41 -37.51 29.95
CA SER A 181 50.65 -37.71 31.38
C SER A 181 49.94 -36.66 32.24
N VAL A 182 49.96 -35.39 31.82
CA VAL A 182 49.25 -34.30 32.50
C VAL A 182 47.74 -34.53 32.47
N GLU A 183 47.19 -34.93 31.33
CA GLU A 183 45.76 -35.23 31.21
C GLU A 183 45.34 -36.40 32.13
N GLU A 184 46.17 -37.43 32.23
CA GLU A 184 45.92 -38.55 33.14
C GLU A 184 45.97 -38.12 34.62
N GLN A 185 46.92 -37.26 34.99
CA GLN A 185 46.97 -36.69 36.34
C GLN A 185 45.72 -35.87 36.68
N TYR A 186 45.18 -35.10 35.73
CA TYR A 186 43.93 -34.37 35.93
C TYR A 186 42.73 -35.30 36.16
N LYS A 187 42.65 -36.43 35.44
CA LYS A 187 41.60 -37.44 35.67
C LYS A 187 41.69 -38.05 37.06
N GLN A 188 42.90 -38.42 37.50
CA GLN A 188 43.11 -38.97 38.85
C GLN A 188 42.71 -37.96 39.94
N LEU A 189 43.12 -36.70 39.80
CA LEU A 189 42.78 -35.64 40.74
C LEU A 189 41.26 -35.41 40.81
N SER A 190 40.59 -35.38 39.66
CA SER A 190 39.13 -35.25 39.56
C SER A 190 38.42 -36.42 40.26
N GLN A 191 38.92 -37.64 40.07
CA GLN A 191 38.35 -38.83 40.69
C GLN A 191 38.52 -38.83 42.22
N GLN A 192 39.69 -38.39 42.72
CA GLN A 192 39.90 -38.16 44.16
C GLN A 192 38.94 -37.09 44.71
N HIS A 193 38.72 -36.01 43.97
CA HIS A 193 37.80 -34.94 44.39
C HIS A 193 36.35 -35.44 44.51
N ILE A 194 35.90 -36.30 43.59
CA ILE A 194 34.57 -36.92 43.65
C ILE A 194 34.46 -37.85 44.87
N GLN A 195 35.49 -38.64 45.17
CA GLN A 195 35.50 -39.51 46.35
C GLN A 195 35.43 -38.70 47.66
N ILE A 196 36.18 -37.61 47.76
CA ILE A 196 36.14 -36.71 48.91
C ILE A 196 34.73 -36.15 49.08
N LYS A 197 34.10 -35.67 48.00
CA LYS A 197 32.75 -35.11 48.02
C LYS A 197 31.70 -36.14 48.44
N GLU A 198 31.84 -37.39 48.02
CA GLU A 198 30.96 -38.48 48.45
C GLU A 198 31.14 -38.79 49.94
N ILE A 199 32.38 -38.85 50.43
CA ILE A 199 32.70 -39.02 51.85
C ILE A 199 32.14 -37.87 52.69
N GLU A 200 32.29 -36.61 52.24
CA GLU A 200 31.72 -35.43 52.89
C GLU A 200 30.19 -35.51 52.96
N ASN A 201 29.54 -35.98 51.90
CA ASN A 201 28.09 -36.11 51.86
C ASN A 201 27.59 -37.24 52.78
N GLN A 202 28.38 -38.33 52.93
CA GLN A 202 28.08 -39.40 53.89
C GLN A 202 28.29 -38.95 55.36
N LEU A 203 29.33 -38.15 55.63
CA LEU A 203 29.55 -37.53 56.93
C LEU A 203 28.40 -36.57 57.30
N ARG A 204 27.91 -35.79 56.33
CA ARG A 204 26.78 -34.87 56.52
C ARG A 204 25.43 -35.58 56.74
N LYS A 205 25.30 -36.86 56.37
CA LYS A 205 24.09 -37.68 56.56
C LYS A 205 24.03 -38.37 57.94
N THR A 206 25.09 -38.34 58.73
CA THR A 206 25.23 -39.17 59.95
C THR A 206 25.51 -38.38 61.25
N GLY A 207 25.36 -37.05 61.30
CA GLY A 207 25.64 -36.25 62.52
C GLY A 207 24.84 -34.95 62.69
N ILE A 208 24.44 -34.67 63.93
CA ILE A 208 23.46 -33.69 64.47
C ILE A 208 24.03 -32.25 64.64
N GLN A 209 23.14 -31.25 64.72
CA GLN A 209 23.32 -29.78 64.80
C GLN A 209 24.21 -29.21 65.94
N GLU A 210 25.04 -28.20 65.57
CA GLU A 210 25.51 -26.94 66.24
C GLU A 210 26.09 -26.97 67.69
N PRO A 211 26.70 -25.91 68.30
CA PRO A 211 26.95 -24.50 67.91
C PRO A 211 28.36 -23.87 68.25
N THR A 212 28.63 -22.69 67.67
CA THR A 212 29.18 -21.43 68.27
C THR A 212 30.57 -21.32 68.98
N GLU A 213 31.33 -20.32 68.47
CA GLU A 213 32.18 -19.29 69.14
C GLU A 213 33.73 -19.40 69.32
N ASN A 214 34.37 -18.32 68.83
CA ASN A 214 35.47 -17.50 69.41
C ASN A 214 36.89 -18.14 69.52
N SER A 215 38.03 -17.47 69.28
CA SER A 215 38.35 -16.04 69.24
C SER A 215 39.72 -15.74 68.59
N LEU A 216 39.81 -14.57 67.94
CA LEU A 216 40.86 -13.52 68.03
C LEU A 216 42.35 -13.86 67.78
N TYR A 217 42.99 -13.14 66.84
CA TYR A 217 43.80 -11.94 67.14
C TYR A 217 44.31 -11.21 65.86
N SER A 218 43.81 -9.97 65.70
CA SER A 218 44.50 -8.71 65.29
C SER A 218 45.15 -8.54 63.89
N LYS A 219 44.62 -7.72 62.95
CA LYS A 219 44.52 -6.22 62.80
C LYS A 219 45.58 -5.66 61.78
N PRO A 220 45.46 -4.44 61.21
CA PRO A 220 44.88 -4.18 59.88
C PRO A 220 45.76 -3.35 58.91
N ARG A 221 45.45 -3.31 57.60
CA ARG A 221 45.63 -2.10 56.78
C ARG A 221 44.75 -2.07 55.51
N ALA A 222 44.25 -0.87 55.21
CA ALA A 222 43.15 -0.55 54.30
C ALA A 222 43.40 -0.82 52.80
N PRO A 223 42.34 -1.07 52.01
CA PRO A 223 42.28 -0.67 50.60
C PRO A 223 41.67 0.72 50.51
N ARG A 224 42.46 1.71 50.07
CA ARG A 224 41.91 2.93 49.49
C ARG A 224 41.41 2.61 48.09
N THR A 225 40.14 2.92 47.90
CA THR A 225 39.42 3.17 46.66
C THR A 225 40.29 3.60 45.49
N THR A 226 40.51 2.66 44.57
CA THR A 226 40.60 2.91 43.13
C THR A 226 39.40 2.21 42.49
N PRO A 227 38.56 2.92 41.70
CA PRO A 227 37.36 2.33 41.14
C PRO A 227 37.75 1.31 40.05
N PRO A 228 37.21 0.08 40.06
CA PRO A 228 37.19 -0.74 38.87
C PRO A 228 36.32 0.00 37.85
N LEU A 229 36.94 0.31 36.71
CA LEU A 229 36.26 0.74 35.49
C LEU A 229 35.12 -0.24 35.25
N HIS A 230 33.90 0.26 35.48
CA HIS A 230 32.69 -0.26 34.90
C HIS A 230 32.88 -0.12 33.39
N LEU A 231 33.39 -1.15 32.72
CA LEU A 231 32.98 -1.40 31.34
C LEU A 231 31.50 -1.74 31.43
N LYS A 232 30.67 -0.69 31.54
CA LYS A 232 29.31 -0.77 31.03
C LYS A 232 29.50 -0.98 29.55
N GLU A 233 29.32 -2.24 29.15
CA GLU A 233 28.98 -2.58 27.78
C GLU A 233 27.99 -1.53 27.28
N ALA A 234 28.40 -0.91 26.18
CA ALA A 234 27.55 -0.08 25.38
C ALA A 234 26.28 -0.88 25.05
N LYS A 235 25.15 -0.43 25.61
CA LYS A 235 23.90 -0.33 24.87
C LYS A 235 23.55 1.16 24.96
N ASN A 236 23.96 2.03 24.03
CA ASN A 236 23.42 2.06 22.67
C ASN A 236 22.14 1.22 22.59
N ILE A 237 21.07 1.76 23.17
CA ILE A 237 19.71 1.38 22.79
C ILE A 237 19.47 2.01 21.42
N GLU A 238 20.23 1.53 20.44
CA GLU A 238 19.77 1.43 19.07
C GLU A 238 18.81 0.24 19.09
N GLN A 239 17.53 0.47 18.78
CA GLN A 239 17.05 0.15 17.44
C GLN A 239 16.97 -1.37 17.26
N ASP A 240 15.87 -2.00 17.74
CA ASP A 240 15.20 -3.05 16.94
C ASP A 240 13.85 -3.56 17.47
N ASP A 241 13.38 -3.21 18.69
CA ASP A 241 12.31 -4.04 19.29
C ASP A 241 10.88 -3.46 19.24
N LEU A 242 10.58 -2.57 18.29
CA LEU A 242 9.19 -2.17 18.04
C LEU A 242 8.44 -3.33 17.37
N PRO A 243 7.25 -3.72 17.85
CA PRO A 243 6.50 -4.83 17.26
C PRO A 243 6.15 -4.53 15.80
N ALA A 244 6.28 -5.53 14.94
CA ALA A 244 6.02 -5.38 13.51
C ALA A 244 4.52 -5.20 13.21
N ASP A 245 3.65 -5.84 13.99
CA ASP A 245 2.21 -5.87 13.80
C ASP A 245 1.45 -6.12 15.12
N CYS A 246 0.11 -6.15 15.05
CA CYS A 246 -0.74 -6.48 16.20
C CYS A 246 -0.55 -7.91 16.72
N SER A 247 -0.06 -8.84 15.89
CA SER A 247 0.25 -10.21 16.30
C SER A 247 1.46 -10.23 17.25
N ALA A 248 2.50 -9.46 16.93
CA ALA A 248 3.68 -9.30 17.78
C ALA A 248 3.33 -8.60 19.11
N ILE A 249 2.42 -7.63 19.10
CA ILE A 249 1.90 -6.99 20.33
C ILE A 249 1.18 -8.03 21.21
N TYR A 250 0.30 -8.82 20.61
CA TYR A 250 -0.43 -9.88 21.33
C TYR A 250 0.51 -10.92 21.93
N ASN A 251 1.51 -11.38 21.19
CA ASN A 251 2.50 -12.36 21.67
C ASN A 251 3.39 -11.83 22.81
N ARG A 252 3.52 -10.51 22.96
CA ARG A 252 4.22 -9.86 24.09
C ARG A 252 3.35 -9.78 25.36
N GLY A 253 2.11 -10.25 25.31
CA GLY A 253 1.18 -10.29 26.43
C GLY A 253 0.18 -9.14 26.48
N GLU A 254 0.10 -8.31 25.44
CA GLU A 254 -0.86 -7.23 25.35
C GLU A 254 -2.10 -7.67 24.57
N HIS A 255 -3.18 -7.96 25.29
CA HIS A 255 -4.39 -8.57 24.74
C HIS A 255 -5.57 -7.59 24.63
N THR A 256 -5.38 -6.30 24.91
CA THR A 256 -6.47 -5.31 24.85
C THR A 256 -6.59 -4.65 23.47
N SER A 257 -7.82 -4.45 22.98
CA SER A 257 -8.04 -3.69 21.73
C SER A 257 -7.72 -2.21 21.97
N GLY A 258 -6.95 -1.60 21.06
CA GLY A 258 -6.47 -0.23 21.25
C GLY A 258 -5.53 0.26 20.16
N VAL A 259 -5.05 1.49 20.32
CA VAL A 259 -4.06 2.09 19.41
C VAL A 259 -2.67 1.73 19.90
N TYR A 260 -1.86 1.15 19.01
CA TYR A 260 -0.49 0.74 19.29
C TYR A 260 0.47 1.25 18.22
N THR A 261 1.72 1.47 18.62
CA THR A 261 2.79 1.87 17.74
C THR A 261 3.51 0.64 17.20
N ILE A 262 3.59 0.52 15.88
CA ILE A 262 4.26 -0.59 15.19
C ILE A 262 5.35 -0.08 14.25
N ARG A 263 6.26 -0.98 13.89
CA ARG A 263 7.25 -0.75 12.82
C ARG A 263 7.37 -2.02 11.97
N PRO A 264 6.59 -2.13 10.87
CA PRO A 264 6.80 -3.17 9.88
C PRO A 264 8.23 -3.10 9.32
N SER A 265 8.81 -4.24 8.94
CA SER A 265 10.17 -4.33 8.41
C SER A 265 10.38 -3.33 7.27
N SER A 266 11.42 -2.48 7.38
CA SER A 266 11.77 -1.40 6.42
C SER A 266 10.75 -0.25 6.27
N SER A 267 9.75 -0.13 7.15
CA SER A 267 8.81 0.99 7.19
C SER A 267 9.14 2.02 8.30
N GLN A 268 8.56 3.22 8.17
CA GLN A 268 8.55 4.22 9.23
C GLN A 268 7.68 3.75 10.41
N VAL A 269 7.87 4.36 11.58
CA VAL A 269 7.06 4.07 12.76
C VAL A 269 5.71 4.76 12.62
N PHE A 270 4.61 4.02 12.80
CA PHE A 270 3.26 4.60 12.80
C PHE A 270 2.33 3.86 13.76
N ASN A 271 1.18 4.49 14.02
CA ASN A 271 0.17 3.96 14.92
C ASN A 271 -0.92 3.19 14.15
N VAL A 272 -1.35 2.05 14.70
CA VAL A 272 -2.45 1.23 14.18
C VAL A 272 -3.44 0.93 15.29
N TYR A 273 -4.67 0.57 14.93
CA TYR A 273 -5.62 0.02 15.88
C TYR A 273 -5.58 -1.51 15.81
N CYS A 274 -5.24 -2.14 16.93
CA CYS A 274 -5.33 -3.58 17.09
C CYS A 274 -6.69 -3.92 17.69
N ASP A 275 -7.45 -4.75 16.97
CA ASP A 275 -8.69 -5.32 17.47
C ASP A 275 -8.47 -6.79 17.84
N THR A 276 -8.54 -7.07 19.13
CA THR A 276 -8.44 -8.41 19.68
C THR A 276 -9.83 -8.94 19.93
N GLN A 277 -10.36 -9.69 18.97
CA GLN A 277 -11.66 -10.33 19.09
C GLN A 277 -11.48 -11.83 19.30
N SER A 278 -12.04 -12.37 20.39
CA SER A 278 -12.01 -13.80 20.71
C SER A 278 -10.60 -14.42 20.73
N GLY A 279 -9.60 -13.66 21.21
CA GLY A 279 -8.21 -14.13 21.34
C GLY A 279 -7.41 -14.15 20.04
N THR A 280 -7.93 -13.58 18.95
CA THR A 280 -7.19 -13.39 17.70
C THR A 280 -6.94 -11.90 17.46
N PRO A 281 -5.68 -11.44 17.48
CA PRO A 281 -5.35 -10.04 17.19
C PRO A 281 -5.51 -9.74 15.70
N ARG A 282 -6.05 -8.57 15.36
CA ARG A 282 -6.16 -8.09 13.97
C ARG A 282 -5.71 -6.64 13.87
N THR A 283 -4.90 -6.34 12.87
CA THR A 283 -4.55 -4.96 12.51
C THR A 283 -5.68 -4.36 11.67
N LEU A 284 -6.38 -3.36 12.19
CA LEU A 284 -7.43 -2.68 11.42
C LEU A 284 -6.83 -1.68 10.44
N ILE A 285 -7.00 -1.95 9.15
CA ILE A 285 -6.55 -1.07 8.05
C ILE A 285 -7.66 -0.13 7.55
N GLN A 286 -8.93 -0.48 7.78
CA GLN A 286 -10.08 0.34 7.42
C GLN A 286 -11.24 0.15 8.41
N HIS A 287 -11.94 1.23 8.79
CA HIS A 287 -13.17 1.14 9.60
C HIS A 287 -14.22 2.19 9.20
N ARG A 288 -15.51 1.82 9.11
CA ARG A 288 -16.64 2.72 8.80
C ARG A 288 -17.77 2.44 9.77
N LYS A 289 -18.24 3.45 10.52
CA LYS A 289 -19.28 3.25 11.55
C LYS A 289 -20.50 4.17 11.47
N ASP A 290 -20.40 5.34 10.84
CA ASP A 290 -21.49 6.34 10.88
C ASP A 290 -21.50 7.31 9.70
N GLY A 291 -20.60 7.13 8.72
CA GLY A 291 -20.50 8.05 7.57
C GLY A 291 -19.98 9.45 7.92
N SER A 292 -19.51 9.69 9.14
CA SER A 292 -19.00 10.99 9.59
C SER A 292 -17.72 11.44 8.89
N GLN A 293 -16.91 10.48 8.42
CA GLN A 293 -15.69 10.74 7.66
C GLN A 293 -15.97 10.70 6.17
N ASN A 294 -15.50 11.71 5.44
CA ASN A 294 -15.50 11.69 3.98
C ASN A 294 -14.40 10.73 3.47
N PHE A 295 -14.82 9.73 2.67
CA PHE A 295 -13.96 8.77 1.98
C PHE A 295 -13.68 9.14 0.53
N ASN A 296 -14.36 10.14 -0.04
CA ASN A 296 -13.98 10.68 -1.34
C ASN A 296 -12.76 11.61 -1.15
N GLN A 297 -11.58 11.00 -1.09
CA GLN A 297 -10.30 11.64 -0.79
C GLN A 297 -9.35 11.50 -1.98
N THR A 298 -8.32 12.35 -2.01
CA THR A 298 -7.24 12.29 -3.01
C THR A 298 -6.40 11.02 -2.84
N TRP A 299 -5.70 10.62 -3.91
CA TRP A 299 -4.78 9.47 -3.87
C TRP A 299 -3.70 9.61 -2.78
N GLU A 300 -3.13 10.81 -2.62
CA GLU A 300 -2.14 11.09 -1.59
C GLU A 300 -2.66 10.80 -0.17
N ASN A 301 -3.93 11.12 0.11
CA ASN A 301 -4.56 10.81 1.39
C ASN A 301 -4.77 9.30 1.56
N TYR A 302 -5.07 8.57 0.48
CA TYR A 302 -5.16 7.11 0.52
C TYR A 302 -3.81 6.41 0.72
N GLU A 303 -2.71 7.04 0.31
CA GLU A 303 -1.36 6.51 0.49
C GLU A 303 -0.82 6.74 1.92
N LYS A 304 -1.01 7.98 2.44
CA LYS A 304 -0.57 8.39 3.78
C LYS A 304 -1.53 7.99 4.89
N GLY A 305 -2.78 7.76 4.54
CA GLY A 305 -3.89 7.49 5.45
C GLY A 305 -4.58 8.76 5.96
N PHE A 306 -5.87 8.62 6.32
CA PHE A 306 -6.72 9.68 6.85
C PHE A 306 -7.73 9.14 7.88
N GLY A 307 -8.26 10.03 8.72
CA GLY A 307 -9.23 9.71 9.77
C GLY A 307 -8.62 9.71 11.18
N ARG A 308 -9.27 9.05 12.14
CA ARG A 308 -8.80 8.97 13.53
C ARG A 308 -8.73 7.53 14.03
N LEU A 309 -7.62 7.19 14.68
CA LEU A 309 -7.36 5.85 15.20
C LEU A 309 -8.15 5.53 16.48
N ASP A 310 -8.71 6.52 17.17
CA ASP A 310 -9.41 6.39 18.46
C ASP A 310 -10.85 5.84 18.36
N GLY A 311 -11.10 4.94 17.39
CA GLY A 311 -12.39 4.27 17.20
C GLY A 311 -13.31 4.93 16.16
N LYS A 312 -12.80 5.89 15.38
CA LYS A 312 -13.52 6.44 14.22
C LYS A 312 -12.61 6.65 13.01
N VAL A 313 -12.61 5.60 12.20
CA VAL A 313 -12.15 5.59 10.81
C VAL A 313 -10.64 5.57 10.66
N ILE A 314 -10.17 4.43 10.21
CA ILE A 314 -8.81 4.20 9.73
C ILE A 314 -8.96 4.02 8.22
N SER A 315 -8.02 4.51 7.42
CA SER A 315 -7.88 4.10 6.02
C SER A 315 -6.40 4.07 5.69
N LEU A 316 -5.93 2.86 5.37
CA LEU A 316 -4.82 2.49 4.48
C LEU A 316 -3.56 3.34 4.62
N HIS A 317 -2.59 2.83 5.37
CA HIS A 317 -1.19 3.23 5.21
C HIS A 317 -0.55 2.30 4.18
N HIS A 318 0.15 2.86 3.17
CA HIS A 318 0.79 2.09 2.10
C HIS A 318 1.65 0.91 2.63
N SER A 319 2.32 1.08 3.77
CA SER A 319 3.15 0.04 4.40
C SER A 319 2.41 -1.15 5.02
N LEU A 320 1.07 -1.17 5.03
CA LEU A 320 0.29 -2.35 5.44
C LEU A 320 -0.25 -3.14 4.24
N ILE A 321 -0.03 -2.65 3.01
CA ILE A 321 -0.62 -3.20 1.78
C ILE A 321 0.46 -3.82 0.87
N CYS A 322 1.71 -3.41 1.01
CA CYS A 322 2.84 -3.90 0.21
C CYS A 322 3.87 -4.66 1.04
#